data_AF-A0A085F216-F1
#
_entry.id   AF-A0A085F216-F1
#
_cell.length_a   1.000
_cell.length_b   1.000
_cell.length_c   1.000
_cell.angle_alpha   90.00
_cell.angle_beta   90.00
_cell.angle_gamma   90.00
#
_symmetry.space_group_name_H-M   'P 1'
#
loop_
_entity.id
_entity.type
_entity.pdbx_description
1 polymer ?
#
loop_
_entity_poly.entity_id
_entity_poly.type
_entity_poly.pdbx_seq_one_letter_code
_entity_poly.pdbx_strand_id
1 'polypeptide(L)'
;MKIKKPAVHNTALLEFHRRWPLKADYLDVPREMIVQLIEKFIAVYGTGHLLERGNFRQLSWISPAGFDALDLHQALEVIIDTVNVRCDDDDDAQGIKAQLEQHLGPLNGYIAVRLRGWPFVIQPQAAAR
;
A
#
# COMPACT_ATOMS: atom_id res chain seq x y z
N MET A 1 2.92 26.25 46.61
CA MET A 1 2.59 25.07 45.79
C MET A 1 1.95 25.51 44.49
N LYS A 2 2.58 25.23 43.35
CA LYS A 2 1.95 25.31 42.01
C LYS A 2 2.37 24.07 41.24
N ILE A 3 1.39 23.25 40.85
CA ILE A 3 1.57 22.09 39.97
C ILE A 3 1.19 22.53 38.55
N LYS A 4 2.03 22.21 37.56
CA LYS A 4 1.64 21.62 36.26
C LYS A 4 2.90 21.38 35.39
N LYS A 5 3.25 20.11 35.23
CA LYS A 5 3.97 19.54 34.07
C LYS A 5 3.00 19.47 32.87
N PRO A 6 3.39 18.94 31.70
CA PRO A 6 4.60 19.14 30.88
C PRO A 6 4.20 19.46 29.41
N ALA A 7 5.16 19.74 28.52
CA ALA A 7 5.11 19.29 27.12
C ALA A 7 6.37 19.78 26.39
N VAL A 8 7.44 18.99 26.47
CA VAL A 8 8.47 19.00 25.43
C VAL A 8 7.74 18.56 24.17
N HIS A 9 7.33 19.54 23.37
CA HIS A 9 6.65 19.31 22.12
C HIS A 9 7.61 18.52 21.23
N ASN A 10 7.09 17.36 20.82
CA ASN A 10 7.72 16.38 19.97
C ASN A 10 7.74 16.90 18.52
N THR A 11 8.35 18.08 18.31
CA THR A 11 8.29 18.80 17.03
C THR A 11 8.99 18.03 15.92
N ALA A 12 9.96 17.16 16.26
CA ALA A 12 10.67 16.32 15.31
C ALA A 12 9.80 15.21 14.68
N LEU A 13 8.73 14.77 15.35
CA LEU A 13 7.83 13.74 14.80
C LEU A 13 6.72 14.34 13.92
N LEU A 14 6.48 15.65 13.98
CA LEU A 14 5.44 16.33 13.21
C LEU A 14 5.92 16.88 11.87
N GLU A 15 7.23 17.07 11.68
CA GLU A 15 7.78 17.62 10.43
C GLU A 15 7.93 16.59 9.29
N PHE A 16 7.80 15.30 9.58
CA PHE A 16 7.87 14.26 8.55
C PHE A 16 6.61 14.21 7.65
N HIS A 17 5.49 14.80 8.09
CA HIS A 17 4.19 14.64 7.44
C HIS A 17 3.82 15.68 6.36
N ARG A 18 4.74 16.56 5.94
CA ARG A 18 4.45 17.61 4.92
C ARG A 18 5.47 17.77 3.80
N ARG A 19 6.44 16.87 3.66
CA ARG A 19 7.32 16.88 2.48
C ARG A 19 6.71 16.00 1.40
N TRP A 20 6.41 16.62 0.25
CA TRP A 20 6.23 15.90 -1.01
C TRP A 20 7.48 15.02 -1.21
N PRO A 21 7.33 13.74 -1.60
CA PRO A 21 8.47 12.85 -1.78
C PRO A 21 9.40 13.43 -2.85
N LEU A 22 10.62 13.75 -2.46
CA LEU A 22 11.66 14.17 -3.38
C LEU A 22 12.07 12.94 -4.20
N LYS A 23 12.76 13.14 -5.34
CA LYS A 23 13.22 12.04 -6.21
C LYS A 23 14.02 10.93 -5.49
N ALA A 24 14.54 11.19 -4.29
CA ALA A 24 15.29 10.24 -3.46
C ALA A 24 14.41 9.35 -2.56
N ASP A 25 13.10 9.63 -2.45
CA ASP A 25 12.21 8.98 -1.48
C ASP A 25 11.31 7.88 -2.09
N TYR A 26 11.44 7.63 -3.39
CA TYR A 26 10.66 6.60 -4.07
C TYR A 26 11.29 5.22 -3.86
N LEU A 27 10.50 4.27 -3.36
CA LEU A 27 10.90 2.88 -3.25
C LEU A 27 10.83 2.22 -4.63
N ASP A 28 11.96 1.75 -5.13
CA ASP A 28 12.00 0.96 -6.36
C ASP A 28 11.49 -0.45 -6.08
N VAL A 29 10.30 -0.76 -6.57
CA VAL A 29 9.61 -2.02 -6.28
C VAL A 29 9.78 -2.99 -7.44
N PRO A 30 10.40 -4.17 -7.23
CA PRO A 30 10.54 -5.18 -8.27
C PRO A 30 9.19 -5.63 -8.79
N ARG A 31 9.06 -5.70 -10.11
CA ARG A 31 7.81 -6.10 -10.76
C ARG A 31 7.37 -7.48 -10.32
N GLU A 32 8.31 -8.42 -10.29
CA GLU A 32 8.08 -9.83 -9.97
C GLU A 32 7.49 -9.98 -8.57
N MET A 33 7.92 -9.15 -7.62
CA MET A 33 7.38 -9.15 -6.26
C MET A 33 5.91 -8.72 -6.25
N ILE A 34 5.57 -7.63 -6.97
CA ILE A 34 4.18 -7.16 -7.04
C ILE A 34 3.31 -8.21 -7.73
N VAL A 35 3.79 -8.82 -8.82
CA VAL A 35 3.06 -9.88 -9.53
C VAL A 35 2.76 -11.06 -8.59
N GLN A 36 3.76 -11.53 -7.83
CA GLN A 36 3.54 -12.59 -6.84
C GLN A 36 2.56 -12.18 -5.74
N LEU A 37 2.61 -10.93 -5.31
CA LEU A 37 1.68 -10.41 -4.30
C LEU A 37 0.24 -10.37 -4.83
N ILE A 38 0.05 -9.95 -6.08
CA ILE A 38 -1.25 -9.95 -6.77
C ILE A 38 -1.76 -11.39 -6.93
N GLU A 39 -0.91 -12.32 -7.35
CA GLU A 39 -1.28 -13.74 -7.47
C GLU A 39 -1.70 -14.34 -6.14
N LYS A 40 -0.96 -14.06 -5.07
CA LYS A 40 -1.30 -14.47 -3.70
C LYS A 40 -2.65 -13.86 -3.27
N PHE A 41 -2.86 -12.57 -3.53
CA PHE A 41 -4.12 -11.90 -3.23
C PHE A 41 -5.30 -12.52 -3.98
N ILE A 42 -5.13 -12.81 -5.27
CA ILE A 42 -6.14 -13.48 -6.09
C ILE A 42 -6.46 -14.87 -5.55
N ALA A 43 -5.46 -15.61 -5.07
CA ALA A 43 -5.67 -16.94 -4.48
C ALA A 43 -6.54 -16.88 -3.20
N VAL A 44 -6.43 -15.82 -2.41
CA VAL A 44 -7.18 -15.64 -1.15
C VAL A 44 -8.56 -15.03 -1.39
N TYR A 45 -8.65 -13.93 -2.15
CA TYR A 45 -9.86 -13.12 -2.28
C TYR A 45 -10.57 -13.26 -3.63
N GLY A 46 -9.98 -13.97 -4.58
CA GLY A 46 -10.46 -14.08 -5.95
C GLY A 46 -10.18 -12.85 -6.80
N THR A 47 -10.28 -13.02 -8.12
CA THR A 47 -10.11 -11.92 -9.10
C THR A 47 -11.21 -10.88 -9.01
N GLY A 48 -12.41 -11.25 -8.57
CA GLY A 48 -13.55 -10.34 -8.44
C GLY A 48 -13.26 -9.17 -7.51
N HIS A 49 -12.56 -9.39 -6.40
CA HIS A 49 -12.24 -8.32 -5.45
C HIS A 49 -11.31 -7.26 -6.04
N LEU A 50 -10.36 -7.67 -6.90
CA LEU A 50 -9.55 -6.73 -7.66
C LEU A 50 -10.41 -5.97 -8.66
N LEU A 51 -11.23 -6.66 -9.46
CA LEU A 51 -12.04 -6.03 -10.52
C LEU A 51 -13.09 -5.05 -10.00
N GLU A 52 -13.70 -5.33 -8.85
CA GLU A 52 -14.72 -4.47 -8.25
C GLU A 52 -14.14 -3.13 -7.76
N ARG A 53 -12.88 -3.14 -7.31
CA ARG A 53 -12.23 -1.97 -6.67
C ARG A 53 -11.19 -1.29 -7.57
N GLY A 54 -10.64 -1.99 -8.55
CA GLY A 54 -9.61 -1.50 -9.44
C GLY A 54 -10.16 -1.13 -10.82
N ASN A 55 -9.73 0.02 -11.35
CA ASN A 55 -10.13 0.48 -12.69
C ASN A 55 -9.18 -0.04 -13.78
N PHE A 56 -9.11 -1.36 -13.93
CA PHE A 56 -8.23 -2.03 -14.88
C PHE A 56 -8.69 -1.83 -16.32
N ARG A 57 -7.73 -1.62 -17.23
CA ARG A 57 -8.03 -1.41 -18.66
C ARG A 57 -8.60 -2.65 -19.35
N GLN A 58 -8.28 -3.85 -18.85
CA GLN A 58 -8.81 -5.12 -19.35
C GLN A 58 -9.59 -5.84 -18.26
N LEU A 59 -10.91 -5.80 -18.35
CA LEU A 59 -11.82 -6.40 -17.37
C LEU A 59 -12.09 -7.89 -17.61
N SER A 60 -11.80 -8.40 -18.81
CA SER A 60 -12.19 -9.76 -19.23
C SER A 60 -11.18 -10.86 -18.86
N TRP A 61 -9.92 -10.50 -18.59
CA TRP A 61 -8.89 -11.46 -18.16
C TRP A 61 -7.79 -10.74 -17.37
N ILE A 62 -7.75 -10.95 -16.04
CA ILE A 62 -6.61 -10.55 -15.22
C ILE A 62 -5.49 -11.56 -15.40
N SER A 63 -4.38 -11.12 -16.00
CA SER A 63 -3.10 -11.83 -15.96
C SER A 63 -2.08 -10.90 -15.30
N PRO A 64 -1.71 -11.13 -14.02
CA PRO A 64 -0.74 -10.28 -13.32
C PRO A 64 0.59 -10.18 -14.09
N ALA A 65 0.98 -11.26 -14.76
CA ALA A 65 2.14 -11.31 -15.65
C ALA A 65 2.03 -10.41 -16.89
N GLY A 66 0.85 -9.90 -17.25
CA GLY A 66 0.63 -8.95 -18.34
C GLY A 66 0.53 -7.48 -17.91
N PHE A 67 0.51 -7.19 -16.60
CA PHE A 67 0.22 -5.86 -16.09
C PHE A 67 1.31 -4.82 -16.44
N ASP A 68 0.86 -3.65 -16.89
CA ASP A 68 1.69 -2.47 -17.06
C ASP A 68 1.91 -1.72 -15.73
N ALA A 69 2.64 -0.61 -15.74
CA ALA A 69 2.94 0.12 -14.51
C ALA A 69 1.68 0.70 -13.81
N LEU A 70 0.66 1.07 -14.58
CA LEU A 70 -0.60 1.59 -14.06
C LEU A 70 -1.48 0.47 -13.50
N ASP A 71 -1.54 -0.67 -14.19
CA ASP A 71 -2.26 -1.85 -13.69
C ASP A 71 -1.64 -2.34 -12.37
N LEU A 72 -0.31 -2.38 -12.29
CA LEU A 72 0.42 -2.73 -11.06
C LEU A 72 0.12 -1.73 -9.92
N HIS A 73 0.08 -0.43 -10.24
CA HIS A 73 -0.27 0.61 -9.27
C HIS A 73 -1.68 0.40 -8.71
N GLN A 74 -2.67 0.25 -9.58
CA GLN A 74 -4.07 0.07 -9.18
C GLN A 74 -4.28 -1.21 -8.37
N ALA A 75 -3.65 -2.32 -8.78
CA ALA A 75 -3.71 -3.55 -8.02
C ALA A 75 -3.09 -3.37 -6.63
N LEU A 76 -1.95 -2.69 -6.54
CA LEU A 76 -1.28 -2.44 -5.26
C LEU A 76 -2.13 -1.57 -4.32
N GLU A 77 -2.78 -0.52 -4.85
CA GLU A 77 -3.76 0.29 -4.10
C GLU A 77 -4.89 -0.58 -3.52
N VAL A 78 -5.53 -1.39 -4.36
CA VAL A 78 -6.66 -2.25 -3.93
C VAL A 78 -6.21 -3.23 -2.85
N ILE A 79 -5.04 -3.85 -3.01
CA ILE A 79 -4.53 -4.83 -2.04
C ILE A 79 -4.24 -4.15 -0.71
N ILE A 80 -3.54 -3.02 -0.72
CA ILE A 80 -3.22 -2.23 0.49
C ILE A 80 -4.50 -1.81 1.21
N ASP A 81 -5.48 -1.28 0.49
CA ASP A 81 -6.77 -0.89 1.06
C ASP A 81 -7.51 -2.08 1.64
N THR A 82 -7.43 -3.24 0.99
CA THR A 82 -8.10 -4.45 1.46
C THR A 82 -7.48 -4.94 2.76
N VAL A 83 -6.15 -5.08 2.83
CA VAL A 83 -5.49 -5.58 4.04
C VAL A 83 -5.52 -4.58 5.20
N ASN A 84 -5.66 -3.28 4.91
CA ASN A 84 -5.84 -2.27 5.94
C ASN A 84 -7.25 -2.32 6.56
N VAL A 85 -8.29 -2.60 5.77
CA VAL A 85 -9.69 -2.65 6.24
C VAL A 85 -10.03 -3.98 6.92
N ARG A 86 -9.36 -5.07 6.56
CA ARG A 86 -9.63 -6.40 7.16
C ARG A 86 -9.20 -6.45 8.63
N CYS A 87 -9.95 -7.22 9.42
CA CYS A 87 -9.70 -7.41 10.85
C CYS A 87 -8.34 -8.08 11.08
N ASP A 88 -7.73 -7.81 12.23
CA ASP A 88 -6.45 -8.42 12.60
C ASP A 88 -6.51 -9.95 12.80
N ASP A 89 -7.72 -10.53 12.82
CA ASP A 89 -7.97 -11.96 12.96
C ASP A 89 -7.93 -12.76 11.63
N ASP A 90 -7.76 -12.10 10.48
CA ASP A 90 -7.60 -12.76 9.18
C ASP A 90 -6.10 -13.05 8.92
N ASP A 91 -5.67 -14.29 9.22
CA ASP A 91 -4.28 -14.74 9.08
C ASP A 91 -3.73 -14.53 7.65
N ASP A 92 -4.57 -14.72 6.62
CA ASP A 92 -4.17 -14.50 5.23
C ASP A 92 -3.97 -13.01 4.92
N ALA A 93 -4.87 -12.15 5.43
CA ALA A 93 -4.73 -10.70 5.33
C ALA A 93 -3.46 -10.22 6.04
N GLN A 94 -3.19 -10.72 7.25
CA GLN A 94 -1.98 -10.39 8.01
C GLN A 94 -0.72 -10.86 7.29
N GLY A 95 -0.75 -12.05 6.67
CA GLY A 95 0.36 -12.57 5.88
C GLY A 95 0.66 -11.74 4.63
N ILE A 96 -0.34 -11.17 3.97
CA ILE A 96 -0.15 -10.25 2.84
C ILE A 96 0.31 -8.87 3.34
N LYS A 97 -0.28 -8.37 4.42
CA LYS A 97 0.08 -7.09 5.05
C LYS A 97 1.53 -7.07 5.52
N ALA A 98 1.99 -8.10 6.21
CA ALA A 98 3.37 -8.20 6.68
C ALA A 98 4.36 -8.19 5.50
N GLN A 99 4.03 -8.87 4.40
CA GLN A 99 4.86 -8.88 3.20
C GLN A 99 4.91 -7.49 2.53
N LEU A 100 3.77 -6.78 2.48
CA LEU A 100 3.72 -5.40 2.00
C LEU A 100 4.55 -4.47 2.88
N GLU A 101 4.40 -4.55 4.21
CA GLU A 101 5.12 -3.69 5.16
C GLU A 101 6.63 -3.94 5.14
N GLN A 102 7.07 -5.17 4.89
CA GLN A 102 8.48 -5.50 4.72
C GLN A 102 9.10 -4.78 3.51
N HIS A 103 8.33 -4.58 2.44
CA HIS A 103 8.84 -4.00 1.19
C HIS A 103 8.55 -2.50 1.04
N LEU A 104 7.42 -2.03 1.55
CA LEU A 104 6.92 -0.68 1.36
C LEU A 104 7.02 0.18 2.62
N GLY A 105 7.33 -0.44 3.77
CA GLY A 105 7.22 0.20 5.07
C GLY A 105 5.76 0.28 5.56
N PRO A 106 5.50 1.06 6.60
CA PRO A 106 4.17 1.14 7.22
C PRO A 106 3.06 1.55 6.23
N LEU A 107 1.94 0.82 6.21
CA LEU A 107 0.82 1.07 5.29
C LEU A 107 -0.21 2.09 5.80
N ASN A 108 0.15 2.90 6.79
CA ASN A 108 -0.73 3.87 7.45
C ASN A 108 -0.57 5.31 6.93
N GLY A 109 0.31 5.53 5.96
CA GLY A 109 0.60 6.84 5.38
C GLY A 109 0.83 6.76 3.88
N TYR A 110 1.14 7.91 3.26
CA TYR A 110 1.47 7.96 1.83
C TYR A 110 2.73 7.15 1.51
N ILE A 111 2.68 6.34 0.46
CA ILE A 111 3.79 5.48 0.04
C ILE A 111 4.20 5.91 -1.37
N ALA A 112 5.45 6.37 -1.52
CA ALA A 112 6.01 6.73 -2.82
C ALA A 112 6.76 5.53 -3.42
N VAL A 113 6.32 5.06 -4.60
CA VAL A 113 6.89 3.87 -5.26
C VAL A 113 7.29 4.15 -6.69
N ARG A 114 8.30 3.45 -7.19
CA ARG A 114 8.62 3.37 -8.62
C ARG A 114 8.28 2.00 -9.14
N LEU A 115 7.37 1.96 -10.11
CA LEU A 115 6.93 0.75 -10.77
C LEU A 115 7.44 0.78 -12.20
N ARG A 116 8.37 -0.13 -12.53
CA ARG A 116 9.01 -0.18 -13.85
C ARG A 116 9.62 1.18 -14.28
N GLY A 117 10.19 1.92 -13.32
CA GLY A 117 10.79 3.24 -13.54
C GLY A 117 9.80 4.42 -13.53
N TRP A 118 8.50 4.17 -13.41
CA TRP A 118 7.47 5.22 -13.33
C TRP A 118 7.12 5.54 -11.87
N PRO A 119 7.13 6.81 -11.45
CA PRO A 119 6.83 7.20 -10.08
C PRO A 119 5.31 7.25 -9.82
N PHE A 120 4.90 6.71 -8.68
CA PHE A 120 3.53 6.76 -8.17
C PHE A 120 3.52 7.08 -6.67
N VAL A 121 2.38 7.58 -6.19
CA VAL A 121 2.12 7.78 -4.77
C VAL A 121 0.82 7.06 -4.45
N ILE A 122 0.90 6.07 -3.57
CA ILE A 122 -0.26 5.33 -3.05
C ILE A 122 -0.71 6.03 -1.77
N GLN A 123 -2.00 6.33 -1.69
CA GLN A 123 -2.64 6.84 -0.47
C GLN A 123 -3.56 5.75 0.08
N PRO A 124 -3.12 4.98 1.08
CA PRO A 124 -3.94 3.94 1.68
C PRO A 124 -5.22 4.53 2.27
N GLN A 125 -6.36 3.91 1.98
CA GLN A 125 -7.60 4.19 2.68
C GLN A 125 -7.48 3.61 4.10
N ALA A 126 -7.57 4.49 5.09
CA ALA A 126 -7.63 4.05 6.48
C ALA A 126 -8.88 3.18 6.68
N ALA A 127 -8.74 2.07 7.43
CA ALA A 127 -9.90 1.40 7.98
C ALA A 127 -10.73 2.43 8.74
N ALA A 128 -12.01 2.56 8.38
CA ALA A 128 -12.95 3.28 9.22
C ALA A 128 -13.01 2.53 10.56
N ARG A 129 -12.28 3.06 11.55
CA ARG A 129 -12.29 2.56 12.93
C ARG A 129 -13.62 2.88 13.60
#